data_AF-A0A2A5M751-F1
#
_entry.id   AF-A0A2A5M751-F1
#
_cell.length_a   1.000
_cell.length_b   1.000
_cell.length_c   1.000
_cell.angle_alpha   90.00
_cell.angle_beta   90.00
_cell.angle_gamma   90.00
#
_symmetry.space_group_name_H-M   'P 1'
#
loop_
_entity.id
_entity.type
_entity.pdbx_description
1 polymer ?
#
loop_
_entity_poly.entity_id
_entity_poly.type
_entity_poly.pdbx_seq_one_letter_code
_entity_poly.pdbx_strand_id
1 'polypeptide(L)'
;MICVDIDEKKINELNNGKITLYEEGLEEIFLRNLENKKLKFTTSIKEGLKNADLILIAVGTPPHPLTKEADLKYIYAAVRDIAKNLDHYAVITTKSTVPVGTGDEIEKILLQENPKAQFDVISLPEFLREGFAVYDFFNPDRIVV
;
A
#
# COMPACT_ATOMS: atom_id res chain seq x y z
N MET A 1 -1.89 12.43 -1.52
CA MET A 1 -1.78 10.97 -1.50
C MET A 1 -2.50 10.39 -2.71
N ILE A 2 -1.93 9.38 -3.37
CA ILE A 2 -2.59 8.62 -4.43
C ILE A 2 -2.68 7.17 -3.94
N CYS A 3 -3.88 6.62 -3.91
CA CYS A 3 -4.13 5.22 -3.60
C CYS A 3 -4.32 4.44 -4.90
N VAL A 4 -3.64 3.30 -5.02
CA VAL A 4 -3.69 2.45 -6.20
C VAL A 4 -4.29 1.09 -5.83
N ASP A 5 -5.24 0.63 -6.64
CA ASP A 5 -5.83 -0.72 -6.53
C ASP A 5 -6.14 -1.22 -7.95
N ILE A 6 -6.07 -2.53 -8.17
CA ILE A 6 -6.37 -3.14 -9.48
C ILE A 6 -7.88 -3.25 -9.72
N ASP A 7 -8.69 -3.16 -8.67
CA ASP A 7 -10.15 -3.23 -8.76
C ASP A 7 -10.73 -1.90 -9.27
N GLU A 8 -11.01 -1.85 -10.58
CA GLU A 8 -11.64 -0.70 -11.23
C GLU A 8 -12.98 -0.31 -10.60
N LYS A 9 -13.79 -1.27 -10.14
CA LYS A 9 -15.08 -0.98 -9.53
C LYS A 9 -14.87 -0.25 -8.20
N LYS A 10 -13.97 -0.75 -7.36
CA LYS A 10 -13.60 -0.11 -6.09
C LYS A 10 -13.05 1.30 -6.29
N ILE A 11 -12.15 1.49 -7.25
CA ILE A 11 -11.59 2.80 -7.58
C ILE A 11 -12.67 3.78 -8.05
N ASN A 12 -13.60 3.32 -8.90
CA ASN A 12 -14.73 4.14 -9.35
C ASN A 12 -15.67 4.52 -8.21
N GLU A 13 -15.97 3.60 -7.29
CA GLU A 13 -16.78 3.90 -6.11
C GLU A 13 -16.11 4.96 -5.22
N LEU A 14 -14.82 4.77 -4.90
CA LEU A 14 -14.05 5.69 -4.07
C LEU A 14 -13.92 7.10 -4.70
N ASN A 15 -13.67 7.18 -6.00
CA ASN A 15 -13.62 8.48 -6.70
C ASN A 15 -14.99 9.19 -6.73
N ASN A 16 -16.09 8.44 -6.64
CA ASN A 16 -17.45 8.99 -6.54
C ASN A 16 -17.91 9.25 -5.10
N GLY A 17 -16.98 9.27 -4.13
CA GLY A 17 -17.29 9.53 -2.73
C GLY A 17 -18.02 8.38 -2.03
N LYS A 18 -18.02 7.17 -2.62
CA LYS A 18 -18.62 5.98 -2.01
C LYS A 18 -17.55 5.17 -1.31
N ILE A 19 -17.57 5.19 0.02
CA ILE A 19 -16.66 4.37 0.80
C ILE A 19 -17.05 2.89 0.71
N THR A 20 -16.05 2.00 0.65
CA THR A 20 -16.25 0.57 0.40
C THR A 20 -16.13 -0.31 1.65
N LEU A 21 -15.85 0.31 2.79
CA LEU A 21 -15.75 -0.33 4.09
C LEU A 21 -16.26 0.62 5.18
N TYR A 22 -16.72 0.05 6.29
CA TYR A 22 -17.24 0.82 7.42
C TYR A 22 -16.21 0.87 8.54
N GLU A 23 -15.86 2.09 8.96
CA GLU A 23 -15.00 2.40 10.10
C GLU A 23 -15.49 3.70 10.73
N GLU A 24 -15.50 3.78 12.05
CA GLU A 24 -15.97 4.97 12.76
C GLU A 24 -15.10 6.21 12.41
N GLY A 25 -15.73 7.29 11.96
CA GLY A 25 -15.06 8.54 11.58
C GLY A 25 -14.34 8.52 10.22
N LEU A 26 -14.27 7.38 9.52
CA LEU A 26 -13.54 7.29 8.26
C LEU A 26 -14.22 8.05 7.12
N GLU A 27 -15.55 8.00 7.02
CA GLU A 27 -16.31 8.63 5.94
C GLU A 27 -16.09 10.16 5.90
N GLU A 28 -16.14 10.83 7.06
CA GLU A 28 -15.88 12.27 7.16
C GLU A 28 -14.46 12.63 6.72
N ILE A 29 -13.45 11.89 7.21
CA ILE A 29 -12.04 12.10 6.86
C ILE A 29 -11.83 11.88 5.36
N PHE A 30 -12.44 10.84 4.81
CA PHE A 30 -12.37 10.46 3.41
C PHE A 30 -12.98 11.54 2.51
N LEU A 31 -14.24 11.93 2.74
CA LEU A 31 -14.93 12.95 1.94
C LEU A 31 -14.21 14.29 1.98
N ARG A 32 -13.78 14.73 3.17
CA ARG A 32 -13.02 15.98 3.33
C ARG A 32 -11.73 15.97 2.51
N ASN A 33 -10.99 14.86 2.50
CA ASN A 33 -9.73 14.78 1.75
C ASN A 33 -9.95 14.63 0.23
N LEU A 34 -11.06 14.00 -0.18
CA LEU A 34 -11.47 13.89 -1.57
C LEU A 34 -11.86 15.27 -2.13
N GLU A 35 -12.72 16.01 -1.44
CA GLU A 35 -13.15 17.38 -1.81
C GLU A 35 -11.97 18.34 -1.91
N ASN A 36 -11.02 18.25 -0.96
CA ASN A 36 -9.81 19.07 -0.95
C ASN A 36 -8.71 18.58 -1.93
N LYS A 37 -8.98 17.55 -2.73
CA LYS A 37 -8.03 16.96 -3.70
C LYS A 37 -6.71 16.49 -3.06
N LYS A 38 -6.72 16.21 -1.76
CA LYS A 38 -5.56 15.66 -1.01
C LYS A 38 -5.47 14.15 -1.15
N LEU A 39 -6.57 13.50 -1.51
CA LEU A 39 -6.69 12.07 -1.77
C LEU A 39 -7.18 11.83 -3.20
N LYS A 40 -6.55 10.88 -3.90
CA LYS A 40 -6.91 10.45 -5.25
C LYS A 40 -6.84 8.94 -5.34
N PHE A 41 -7.66 8.34 -6.20
CA PHE A 41 -7.67 6.90 -6.44
C PHE A 41 -7.46 6.64 -7.94
N THR A 42 -6.61 5.68 -8.27
CA THR A 42 -6.32 5.28 -9.66
C THR A 42 -6.05 3.79 -9.75
N THR A 43 -6.25 3.20 -10.92
CA THR A 43 -5.76 1.84 -11.25
C THR A 43 -4.37 1.86 -11.88
N SER A 44 -3.84 3.05 -12.20
CA SER A 44 -2.55 3.21 -12.84
C SER A 44 -1.42 3.30 -11.81
N ILE A 45 -0.62 2.23 -11.69
CA ILE A 45 0.62 2.26 -10.89
C ILE A 45 1.55 3.39 -11.34
N LYS A 46 1.69 3.61 -12.65
CA LYS A 46 2.53 4.69 -13.18
C LYS A 46 2.08 6.08 -12.70
N GLU A 47 0.77 6.31 -12.62
CA GLU A 47 0.23 7.55 -12.07
C GLU A 47 0.48 7.65 -10.56
N GLY A 48 0.23 6.57 -9.82
CA GLY A 48 0.43 6.52 -8.38
C GLY A 48 1.89 6.72 -7.94
N LEU A 49 2.83 6.27 -8.75
CA LEU A 49 4.27 6.43 -8.48
C LEU A 49 4.81 7.80 -8.84
N LYS A 50 4.12 8.58 -9.68
CA LYS A 50 4.67 9.84 -10.19
C LYS A 50 4.99 10.81 -9.04
N ASN A 51 6.28 11.11 -8.86
CA ASN A 51 6.82 11.96 -7.80
C ASN A 51 6.50 11.45 -6.38
N ALA A 52 6.41 10.13 -6.18
CA ALA A 52 6.15 9.54 -4.88
C ALA A 52 7.45 9.34 -4.09
N ASP A 53 7.67 10.14 -3.05
CA ASP A 53 8.85 9.99 -2.17
C ASP A 53 8.78 8.72 -1.30
N LEU A 54 7.56 8.27 -0.95
CA LEU A 54 7.29 7.09 -0.13
C LEU A 54 6.16 6.26 -0.75
N ILE A 55 6.42 4.96 -0.93
CA ILE A 55 5.51 3.99 -1.55
C ILE A 55 5.12 2.95 -0.51
N LEU A 56 3.84 2.93 -0.10
CA LEU A 56 3.32 1.98 0.88
C LEU A 56 2.67 0.79 0.19
N ILE A 57 3.23 -0.40 0.38
CA ILE A 57 2.63 -1.67 -0.04
C ILE A 57 1.69 -2.15 1.06
N ALA A 58 0.39 -2.05 0.82
CA ALA A 58 -0.68 -2.40 1.75
C ALA A 58 -1.68 -3.40 1.13
N VAL A 59 -1.19 -4.32 0.31
CA VAL A 59 -2.01 -5.39 -0.31
C VAL A 59 -2.23 -6.55 0.66
N GLY A 60 -3.27 -7.34 0.43
CA GLY A 60 -3.57 -8.50 1.28
C GLY A 60 -2.51 -9.60 1.17
N THR A 61 -2.26 -10.29 2.27
CA THR A 61 -1.41 -11.49 2.39
C THR A 61 -2.20 -12.65 2.97
N PRO A 62 -3.29 -13.09 2.30
CA PRO A 62 -4.15 -14.14 2.84
C PRO A 62 -3.37 -15.44 3.05
N PRO A 63 -3.80 -16.31 3.98
CA PRO A 63 -3.14 -17.60 4.16
C PRO A 63 -3.33 -18.48 2.91
N HIS A 64 -2.27 -19.14 2.47
CA HIS A 64 -2.29 -20.06 1.36
C HIS A 64 -3.27 -21.21 1.66
N PRO A 65 -4.13 -21.62 0.70
CA PRO A 65 -5.20 -22.57 0.95
C PRO A 65 -4.74 -23.89 1.57
N LEU A 66 -3.58 -24.39 1.13
CA LEU A 66 -2.98 -25.66 1.55
C LEU A 66 -2.01 -25.51 2.73
N THR A 67 -0.89 -24.81 2.56
CA THR A 67 0.17 -24.67 3.57
C THR A 67 -0.18 -23.75 4.74
N LYS A 68 -1.22 -22.91 4.62
CA LYS A 68 -1.60 -21.86 5.60
C LYS A 68 -0.55 -20.76 5.85
N GLU A 69 0.58 -20.82 5.17
CA GLU A 69 1.59 -19.75 5.16
C GLU A 69 1.06 -18.50 4.45
N ALA A 70 1.66 -17.33 4.70
CA ALA A 70 1.25 -16.10 4.02
C ALA A 70 1.46 -16.19 2.50
N ASP A 71 0.40 -15.92 1.72
CA ASP A 71 0.49 -15.82 0.26
C ASP A 71 1.03 -14.44 -0.16
N LEU A 72 2.29 -14.41 -0.60
CA LEU A 72 3.00 -13.19 -0.97
C LEU A 72 2.85 -12.82 -2.45
N LYS A 73 2.02 -13.53 -3.23
CA LYS A 73 1.88 -13.26 -4.67
C LYS A 73 1.48 -11.82 -4.98
N TYR A 74 0.62 -11.22 -4.15
CA TYR A 74 0.16 -9.83 -4.33
C TYR A 74 1.26 -8.82 -4.02
N ILE A 75 2.08 -9.09 -3.00
CA ILE A 75 3.27 -8.28 -2.67
C ILE A 75 4.22 -8.29 -3.86
N TYR A 76 4.61 -9.49 -4.33
CA TYR A 76 5.57 -9.61 -5.42
C TYR A 76 5.04 -9.08 -6.76
N ALA A 77 3.73 -9.16 -7.00
CA ALA A 77 3.13 -8.52 -8.16
C ALA A 77 3.26 -6.98 -8.09
N ALA A 78 2.87 -6.37 -6.96
CA ALA A 78 3.01 -4.93 -6.75
C ALA A 78 4.47 -4.47 -6.86
N VAL A 79 5.41 -5.21 -6.28
CA VAL A 79 6.85 -4.89 -6.32
C VAL A 79 7.40 -4.91 -7.74
N ARG A 80 7.03 -5.91 -8.56
CA ARG A 80 7.45 -5.95 -9.97
C ARG A 80 6.89 -4.78 -10.77
N ASP A 81 5.63 -4.42 -10.53
CA ASP A 81 5.02 -3.27 -11.21
C ASP A 81 5.63 -1.95 -10.77
N ILE A 82 6.00 -1.82 -9.48
CA ILE A 82 6.78 -0.69 -8.96
C ILE A 82 8.12 -0.61 -9.67
N ALA A 83 8.89 -1.70 -9.69
CA ALA A 83 10.23 -1.74 -10.28
C ALA A 83 10.23 -1.25 -11.75
N LYS A 84 9.25 -1.70 -12.53
CA LYS A 84 9.11 -1.36 -13.97
C LYS A 84 8.76 0.10 -14.22
N ASN A 85 8.18 0.80 -13.24
CA ASN A 85 7.67 2.16 -13.39
C ASN A 85 8.42 3.19 -12.55
N LEU A 86 9.31 2.76 -11.65
CA LEU A 86 10.09 3.66 -10.79
C LEU A 86 11.20 4.34 -11.60
N ASP A 87 11.11 5.66 -11.70
CA ASP A 87 12.01 6.51 -12.50
C ASP A 87 12.77 7.57 -11.66
N HIS A 88 12.59 7.55 -10.34
CA HIS A 88 13.25 8.44 -9.37
C HIS A 88 13.53 7.68 -8.07
N TYR A 89 14.26 8.32 -7.17
CA TYR A 89 14.48 7.78 -5.83
C TYR A 89 13.18 7.78 -5.02
N ALA A 90 12.88 6.66 -4.36
CA ALA A 90 11.74 6.54 -3.44
C ALA A 90 12.05 5.54 -2.30
N VAL A 91 11.44 5.75 -1.14
CA VAL A 91 11.43 4.74 -0.07
C VAL A 91 10.25 3.80 -0.28
N ILE A 92 10.51 2.50 -0.34
CA ILE A 92 9.47 1.48 -0.52
C ILE A 92 9.25 0.79 0.81
N THR A 93 8.04 0.91 1.35
CA THR A 93 7.70 0.32 2.65
C THR A 93 6.66 -0.77 2.52
N THR A 94 6.88 -1.86 3.25
CA THR A 94 5.88 -2.90 3.41
C THR A 94 5.06 -2.62 4.66
N LYS A 95 3.76 -2.35 4.47
CA LYS A 95 2.78 -2.21 5.54
C LYS A 95 2.01 -3.50 5.79
N SER A 96 1.80 -4.29 4.73
CA SER A 96 1.20 -5.62 4.80
C SER A 96 1.93 -6.53 5.80
N THR A 97 1.18 -7.36 6.51
CA THR A 97 1.74 -8.38 7.39
C THR A 97 2.44 -9.46 6.56
N VAL A 98 3.76 -9.54 6.66
CA VAL A 98 4.61 -10.45 5.88
C VAL A 98 5.58 -11.22 6.79
N PRO A 99 6.05 -12.41 6.38
CA PRO A 99 7.11 -13.13 7.08
C PRO A 99 8.43 -12.35 7.11
N VAL A 100 9.26 -12.63 8.11
CA VAL A 100 10.65 -12.13 8.21
C VAL A 100 11.45 -12.48 6.95
N GLY A 101 12.30 -11.57 6.49
CA GLY A 101 13.10 -11.71 5.26
C GLY A 101 12.38 -11.27 3.99
N THR A 102 11.09 -10.91 4.05
CA THR A 102 10.36 -10.41 2.87
C THR A 102 10.96 -9.11 2.33
N GLY A 103 11.52 -8.24 3.19
CA GLY A 103 12.22 -7.03 2.76
C GLY A 103 13.39 -7.33 1.83
N ASP A 104 14.25 -8.28 2.20
CA ASP A 104 15.41 -8.71 1.39
C ASP A 104 14.97 -9.26 0.03
N GLU A 105 13.88 -10.03 -0.01
CA GLU A 105 13.32 -10.53 -1.27
C GLU A 105 12.72 -9.41 -2.14
N ILE A 106 12.11 -8.39 -1.52
CA ILE A 106 11.62 -7.19 -2.24
C ILE A 106 12.78 -6.44 -2.89
N GLU A 107 13.87 -6.19 -2.16
CA GLU A 107 15.08 -5.54 -2.71
C GLU A 107 15.62 -6.30 -3.91
N LYS A 108 15.72 -7.63 -3.79
CA LYS A 108 16.18 -8.50 -4.85
C LYS A 108 15.30 -8.43 -6.09
N ILE A 109 13.97 -8.46 -5.94
CA ILE A 109 13.03 -8.35 -7.08
C ILE A 109 13.16 -6.97 -7.74
N LEU A 110 13.25 -5.89 -6.95
CA LEU A 110 13.40 -4.53 -7.47
C LEU A 110 14.66 -4.41 -8.34
N LEU A 111 15.81 -4.89 -7.85
CA LEU A 111 17.07 -4.85 -8.60
C LEU A 111 17.10 -5.78 -9.81
N GLN A 112 16.39 -6.91 -9.76
CA GLN A 112 16.27 -7.83 -10.89
C GLN A 112 15.46 -7.21 -12.04
N GLU A 113 14.34 -6.56 -11.73
CA GLU A 113 13.45 -5.96 -12.72
C GLU A 113 13.97 -4.59 -13.20
N ASN A 114 14.63 -3.82 -12.33
CA ASN A 114 15.22 -2.53 -12.65
C ASN A 114 16.57 -2.32 -11.94
N PRO A 115 17.69 -2.76 -12.56
CA PRO A 115 19.03 -2.67 -11.96
C PRO A 115 19.54 -1.24 -11.71
N LYS A 116 18.85 -0.22 -12.24
CA LYS A 116 19.20 1.20 -12.07
C LYS A 116 18.28 1.93 -11.09
N ALA A 117 17.28 1.24 -10.53
CA ALA A 117 16.39 1.84 -9.56
C ALA A 117 17.17 2.32 -8.33
N GLN A 118 16.79 3.47 -7.80
CA GLN A 118 17.34 4.02 -6.57
C GLN A 118 16.23 3.98 -5.53
N PHE A 119 16.44 3.27 -4.43
CA PHE A 119 15.44 3.12 -3.39
C PHE A 119 16.07 2.63 -2.09
N ASP A 120 15.33 2.77 -1.00
CA ASP A 120 15.53 2.03 0.24
C ASP A 120 14.27 1.21 0.53
N VAL A 121 14.42 0.01 1.09
CA VAL A 121 13.30 -0.81 1.54
C VAL A 121 13.21 -0.77 3.07
N ILE A 122 12.02 -0.49 3.58
CA ILE A 122 11.74 -0.49 5.02
C ILE A 122 10.50 -1.34 5.36
N SER A 123 10.33 -1.65 6.64
CA SER A 123 9.11 -2.27 7.16
C SER A 123 8.35 -1.25 8.00
N LEU A 124 7.06 -1.06 7.73
CA LEU A 124 6.19 -0.17 8.51
C LEU A 124 4.90 -0.93 8.85
N PRO A 125 4.99 -1.98 9.69
CA PRO A 125 3.84 -2.82 10.00
C PRO A 125 2.70 -2.01 10.62
N GLU A 126 1.51 -2.58 10.57
CA GLU A 126 0.29 -1.99 11.11
C GLU A 126 -0.24 -2.80 12.29
N PHE A 127 -0.91 -2.12 13.22
CA PHE A 127 -1.46 -2.71 14.45
C PHE A 127 -2.91 -2.25 14.67
N LEU A 128 -3.64 -1.99 13.59
CA LEU A 128 -4.99 -1.44 13.60
C LEU A 128 -6.00 -2.56 13.89
N ARG A 129 -7.02 -2.24 14.67
CA ARG A 129 -8.16 -3.13 14.88
C ARG A 129 -9.31 -2.71 13.97
N GLU A 130 -9.91 -3.68 13.29
CA GLU A 130 -11.12 -3.47 12.50
C GLU A 130 -12.25 -2.91 13.39
N GLY A 131 -12.93 -1.87 12.91
CA GLY A 131 -13.91 -1.08 13.64
C GLY A 131 -13.33 0.07 14.48
N PHE A 132 -12.01 0.12 14.69
CA PHE A 132 -11.30 1.17 15.44
C PHE A 132 -10.10 1.74 14.67
N ALA A 133 -9.99 1.45 13.38
CA ALA A 133 -8.75 1.69 12.62
C ALA A 133 -8.37 3.18 12.58
N VAL A 134 -9.37 4.06 12.50
CA VAL A 134 -9.14 5.51 12.55
C VAL A 134 -8.55 5.93 13.89
N TYR A 135 -9.14 5.47 15.00
CA TYR A 135 -8.65 5.79 16.33
C TYR A 135 -7.23 5.26 16.55
N ASP A 136 -6.99 3.99 16.22
CA ASP A 136 -5.69 3.33 16.42
C ASP A 136 -4.59 3.97 15.56
N PHE A 137 -4.92 4.46 14.36
CA PHE A 137 -3.96 5.15 13.49
C PHE A 137 -3.52 6.50 14.08
N PHE A 138 -4.44 7.26 14.69
CA PHE A 138 -4.12 8.57 15.29
C PHE A 138 -3.65 8.46 16.75
N ASN A 139 -3.83 7.32 17.42
CA ASN A 139 -3.43 7.08 18.80
C ASN A 139 -2.64 5.76 18.93
N PRO A 140 -1.50 5.61 18.22
CA PRO A 140 -0.74 4.37 18.27
C PRO A 140 -0.02 4.23 19.62
N ASP A 141 0.01 3.02 20.18
CA ASP A 141 0.88 2.70 21.32
C ASP A 141 2.37 2.90 20.97
N ARG A 142 2.74 2.55 19.72
CA ARG A 142 4.06 2.71 19.13
C ARG A 142 3.97 2.64 17.60
N ILE A 143 4.96 3.23 16.93
CA ILE A 143 5.20 3.06 15.50
C ILE A 143 6.52 2.28 15.36
N VAL A 144 6.49 1.20 14.59
CA VAL A 144 7.66 0.37 14.30
C VAL A 144 8.12 0.69 12.89
N VAL A 145 9.42 0.96 12.73
CA VAL A 145 10.13 1.19 11.47
C VAL A 145 11.32 0.25 11.41
#